data_AF-A0A9N8Z180-F1
#
_entry.id   AF-A0A9N8Z180-F1
#
_cell.length_a   1.000
_cell.length_b   1.000
_cell.length_c   1.000
_cell.angle_alpha   90.00
_cell.angle_beta   90.00
_cell.angle_gamma   90.00
#
_symmetry.space_group_name_H-M   'P 1'
#
loop_
_entity.id
_entity.type
_entity.pdbx_description
1 polymer ?
#
loop_
_entity_poly.entity_id
_entity_poly.type
_entity_poly.pdbx_seq_one_letter_code
_entity_poly.pdbx_strand_id
1 'polypeptide(L)'
;MISEPFSHPQIQDGWFREKPLLWPGQALGLEIKKVLHHETSKYQDVLIFESTTYGIVLALDGVIQCTERDEFSYQEMITHLPMNSHPNPKKVLVIGGGDGGVLREVVKHESVEEVILCEIDETVINLSKKYLPKMSIGFNHPKVKVNIGDGFEFLKSKSNQFDVIITDSSDPVGPAEPLFQVKYFELMKNALRPGGIVTTQGECQWLHLHLIAEVQEYCRSLFPVVEYAYTTIPTYPSGQIGFILCSTNPSYNLKKPLRRWTEEEEAKLLKYYNAKIHETAFVLPQFTINGLKELEREAAEKKKHFLNNVIHKMFKELKNASHSSSESESKMSKIKVQNIVQLEKAHIKRNDYYYVSCHRNVLTSNFILSRLSLSHQ
;
A
#
# COMPACT_ATOMS: atom_id res chain seq x y z
N MET A 1 13.78 -39.60 24.48
CA MET A 1 12.66 -38.62 24.52
C MET A 1 11.96 -38.71 23.18
N ILE A 2 10.73 -39.23 23.17
CA ILE A 2 9.89 -39.23 21.96
C ILE A 2 9.43 -37.78 21.82
N SER A 3 9.95 -37.06 20.82
CA SER A 3 9.48 -35.71 20.52
C SER A 3 7.99 -35.79 20.22
N GLU A 4 7.18 -34.95 20.86
CA GLU A 4 5.77 -34.81 20.48
C GLU A 4 5.68 -34.54 18.98
N PRO A 5 4.72 -35.16 18.27
CA PRO A 5 4.52 -34.89 16.86
C PRO A 5 4.21 -33.40 16.69
N PHE A 6 4.94 -32.73 15.81
CA PHE A 6 4.72 -31.33 15.47
C PHE A 6 3.25 -31.13 15.09
N SER A 7 2.60 -30.12 15.69
CA SER A 7 1.22 -29.75 15.38
C SER A 7 1.11 -28.26 15.11
N HIS A 8 0.35 -27.90 14.09
CA HIS A 8 0.08 -26.53 13.69
C HIS A 8 -1.39 -26.44 13.25
N PRO A 9 -2.16 -25.41 13.65
CA PRO A 9 -3.60 -25.35 13.43
C PRO A 9 -4.02 -25.40 11.95
N GLN A 10 -3.15 -24.97 11.04
CA GLN A 10 -3.40 -25.01 9.59
C GLN A 10 -2.81 -26.23 8.88
N ILE A 11 -2.14 -27.13 9.61
CA ILE A 11 -1.57 -28.35 9.05
C ILE A 11 -2.45 -29.53 9.46
N GLN A 12 -3.11 -30.14 8.47
CA GLN A 12 -4.00 -31.27 8.68
C GLN A 12 -3.88 -32.26 7.51
N ASP A 13 -3.77 -33.55 7.83
CA ASP A 13 -3.66 -34.65 6.86
C ASP A 13 -2.48 -34.51 5.88
N GLY A 14 -1.38 -33.89 6.32
CA GLY A 14 -0.19 -33.64 5.49
C GLY A 14 -0.29 -32.40 4.60
N TRP A 15 -1.34 -31.59 4.71
CA TRP A 15 -1.53 -30.38 3.93
C TRP A 15 -1.52 -29.13 4.82
N PHE A 16 -0.79 -28.10 4.38
CA PHE A 16 -0.96 -26.74 4.88
C PHE A 16 -2.16 -26.13 4.13
N ARG A 17 -3.12 -25.55 4.86
CA ARG A 17 -4.27 -24.86 4.26
C ARG A 17 -4.36 -23.43 4.78
N GLU A 18 -4.17 -22.49 3.88
CA GLU A 18 -4.32 -21.07 4.13
C GLU A 18 -5.81 -20.71 4.26
N LYS A 19 -6.24 -20.28 5.45
CA LYS A 19 -7.64 -19.94 5.77
C LYS A 19 -7.82 -18.61 6.51
N PRO A 20 -7.31 -17.48 6.02
CA PRO A 20 -7.52 -16.19 6.67
C PRO A 20 -8.87 -15.56 6.32
N LEU A 21 -9.20 -14.51 7.07
CA LEU A 21 -10.52 -13.87 7.08
C LEU A 21 -10.81 -13.04 5.82
N LEU A 22 -9.78 -12.62 5.07
CA LEU A 22 -9.93 -11.67 3.97
C LEU A 22 -10.47 -12.29 2.68
N TRP A 23 -10.42 -13.62 2.52
CA TRP A 23 -11.02 -14.35 1.40
C TRP A 23 -11.92 -15.48 1.90
N PRO A 24 -13.11 -15.15 2.45
CA PRO A 24 -13.98 -16.14 3.05
C PRO A 24 -14.50 -17.15 2.02
N GLY A 25 -14.61 -18.42 2.44
CA GLY A 25 -15.17 -19.49 1.62
C GLY A 25 -14.22 -20.12 0.59
N GLN A 26 -12.97 -19.66 0.53
CA GLN A 26 -11.91 -20.25 -0.30
C GLN A 26 -10.64 -20.50 0.52
N ALA A 27 -9.82 -21.46 0.09
CA ALA A 27 -8.54 -21.79 0.70
C ALA A 27 -7.59 -22.38 -0.34
N LEU A 28 -6.33 -21.99 -0.31
CA LEU A 28 -5.26 -22.69 -1.01
C LEU A 28 -4.66 -23.76 -0.08
N GLY A 29 -4.45 -24.96 -0.63
CA GLY A 29 -3.77 -26.04 0.05
C GLY A 29 -2.45 -26.37 -0.63
N LEU A 30 -1.37 -26.48 0.14
CA LEU A 30 -0.09 -27.01 -0.33
C LEU A 30 0.27 -28.26 0.49
N GLU A 31 0.51 -29.36 -0.21
CA GLU A 31 0.95 -30.62 0.42
C GLU A 31 2.37 -30.44 0.96
N ILE A 32 2.56 -30.82 2.22
CA ILE A 32 3.81 -30.66 2.95
C ILE A 32 4.66 -31.91 2.77
N LYS A 33 5.88 -31.72 2.29
CA LYS A 33 6.91 -32.75 2.33
C LYS A 33 7.59 -32.80 3.69
N LYS A 34 7.94 -31.63 4.24
CA LYS A 34 8.58 -31.52 5.57
C LYS A 34 8.44 -30.12 6.17
N VAL A 35 8.12 -30.03 7.46
CA VAL A 35 8.25 -28.77 8.21
C VAL A 35 9.73 -28.52 8.52
N LEU A 36 10.25 -27.37 8.13
CA LEU A 36 11.65 -26.98 8.28
C LEU A 36 11.88 -26.14 9.53
N HIS A 37 10.94 -25.24 9.83
CA HIS A 37 10.98 -24.36 10.99
C HIS A 37 9.58 -23.93 11.38
N HIS A 38 9.34 -23.75 12.68
CA HIS A 38 8.16 -23.09 13.21
C HIS A 38 8.52 -22.40 14.51
N GLU A 39 8.26 -21.11 14.60
CA GLU A 39 8.37 -20.37 15.84
C GLU A 39 7.46 -19.13 15.82
N THR A 40 7.02 -18.67 16.98
CA THR A 40 6.34 -17.38 17.12
C THR A 40 7.37 -16.33 17.51
N SER A 41 7.54 -15.31 16.67
CA SER A 41 8.41 -14.17 16.96
C SER A 41 7.72 -13.19 17.90
N LYS A 42 8.34 -12.03 18.14
CA LYS A 42 7.68 -10.92 18.86
C LYS A 42 6.45 -10.38 18.11
N TYR A 43 6.36 -10.60 16.80
CA TYR A 43 5.40 -9.95 15.91
C TYR A 43 4.34 -10.90 15.37
N GLN A 44 4.71 -12.14 15.04
CA GLN A 44 3.87 -13.05 14.26
C GLN A 44 4.31 -14.52 14.41
N ASP A 45 3.43 -15.43 14.04
CA ASP A 45 3.76 -16.84 13.82
C ASP A 45 4.55 -17.00 12.52
N VAL A 46 5.70 -17.69 12.57
CA VAL A 46 6.59 -17.90 11.42
C VAL A 46 6.71 -19.40 11.14
N LEU A 47 6.14 -19.83 10.03
CA LEU A 47 6.17 -21.23 9.57
C LEU A 47 6.95 -21.32 8.26
N ILE A 48 7.93 -22.23 8.22
CA ILE A 48 8.68 -22.56 7.00
C ILE A 48 8.61 -24.07 6.76
N PHE A 49 8.16 -24.46 5.58
CA PHE A 49 8.06 -25.86 5.19
C PHE A 49 8.47 -26.08 3.74
N GLU A 50 8.96 -27.27 3.45
CA GLU A 50 9.15 -27.76 2.09
C GLU A 50 7.83 -28.37 1.61
N SER A 51 7.27 -27.82 0.55
CA SER A 51 6.10 -28.38 -0.14
C SER A 51 6.51 -29.47 -1.13
N THR A 52 5.56 -30.30 -1.57
CA THR A 52 5.85 -31.36 -2.56
C THR A 52 6.13 -30.80 -3.96
N THR A 53 5.58 -29.63 -4.32
CA THR A 53 5.60 -29.11 -5.70
C THR A 53 5.91 -27.62 -5.87
N TYR A 54 6.07 -26.86 -4.79
CA TYR A 54 6.35 -25.41 -4.81
C TYR A 54 7.70 -25.03 -4.15
N GLY A 55 8.49 -26.03 -3.74
CA GLY A 55 9.76 -25.81 -3.03
C GLY A 55 9.52 -25.35 -1.59
N ILE A 56 10.45 -24.55 -1.06
CA ILE A 56 10.33 -23.98 0.28
C ILE A 56 9.30 -22.86 0.29
N VAL A 57 8.44 -22.88 1.31
CA VAL A 57 7.33 -21.95 1.55
C VAL A 57 7.55 -21.23 2.87
N LEU A 58 7.40 -19.91 2.86
CA LEU A 58 7.28 -19.08 4.06
C LEU A 58 5.82 -18.69 4.25
N ALA A 59 5.28 -18.95 5.44
CA ALA A 59 3.98 -18.47 5.87
C ALA A 59 4.12 -17.68 7.18
N LEU A 60 3.44 -16.54 7.25
CA LEU A 60 3.39 -15.64 8.41
C LEU A 60 1.95 -15.50 8.88
N ASP A 61 1.68 -15.73 10.17
CA ASP A 61 0.34 -15.80 10.75
C ASP A 61 -0.63 -16.68 9.93
N GLY A 62 -0.06 -17.72 9.31
CA GLY A 62 -0.78 -18.65 8.49
C GLY A 62 -1.19 -18.18 7.09
N VAL A 63 -0.59 -17.09 6.61
CA VAL A 63 -0.71 -16.57 5.24
C VAL A 63 0.58 -16.82 4.48
N ILE A 64 0.50 -17.42 3.29
CA ILE A 64 1.65 -17.69 2.43
C ILE A 64 2.22 -16.36 1.94
N GLN A 65 3.48 -16.10 2.28
CA GLN A 65 4.19 -14.91 1.83
C GLN A 65 4.94 -15.18 0.52
N CYS A 66 5.54 -16.35 0.39
CA CYS A 66 6.25 -16.72 -0.84
C CYS A 66 6.46 -18.23 -0.95
N THR A 67 6.63 -18.68 -2.19
CA THR A 67 7.18 -20.00 -2.51
C THR A 67 8.34 -19.86 -3.48
N GLU A 68 9.34 -20.74 -3.38
CA GLU A 68 10.47 -20.72 -4.32
C GLU A 68 10.06 -20.89 -5.79
N ARG A 69 8.89 -21.49 -6.05
CA ARG A 69 8.43 -21.80 -7.41
C ARG A 69 7.93 -20.58 -8.16
N ASP A 70 7.28 -19.63 -7.50
CA ASP A 70 6.55 -18.55 -8.19
C ASP A 70 6.79 -17.14 -7.64
N GLU A 71 7.57 -16.98 -6.57
CA GLU A 71 7.95 -15.67 -6.00
C GLU A 71 8.38 -14.67 -7.08
N PHE A 72 9.17 -15.10 -8.07
CA PHE A 72 9.71 -14.22 -9.10
C PHE A 72 8.64 -13.37 -9.81
N SER A 73 7.38 -13.81 -9.92
CA SER A 73 6.29 -12.99 -10.46
C SER A 73 6.02 -11.75 -9.61
N TYR A 74 5.87 -11.91 -8.30
CA TYR A 74 5.61 -10.82 -7.39
C TYR A 74 6.86 -9.96 -7.19
N GLN A 75 8.00 -10.58 -6.84
CA GLN A 75 9.25 -9.89 -6.54
C GLN A 75 9.74 -9.04 -7.73
N GLU A 76 9.66 -9.55 -8.97
CA GLU A 76 10.02 -8.77 -10.16
C GLU A 76 9.03 -7.65 -10.42
N MET A 77 7.72 -7.89 -10.30
CA MET A 77 6.70 -6.88 -10.62
C MET A 77 6.67 -5.73 -9.61
N ILE A 78 6.64 -6.02 -8.31
CA ILE A 78 6.63 -4.97 -7.27
C ILE A 78 7.91 -4.12 -7.33
N THR A 79 9.02 -4.69 -7.80
CA THR A 79 10.27 -3.97 -7.96
C THR A 79 10.34 -3.19 -9.26
N HIS A 80 10.10 -3.85 -10.39
CA HIS A 80 10.43 -3.29 -11.69
C HIS A 80 9.38 -2.33 -12.22
N LEU A 81 8.12 -2.43 -11.79
CA LEU A 81 7.10 -1.43 -12.12
C LEU A 81 7.52 -0.01 -11.69
N PRO A 82 7.83 0.28 -10.41
CA PRO A 82 8.27 1.62 -10.01
C PRO A 82 9.68 1.95 -10.51
N MET A 83 10.61 0.99 -10.50
CA MET A 83 12.01 1.24 -10.84
C MET A 83 12.19 1.61 -12.32
N ASN A 84 11.47 0.96 -13.23
CA ASN A 84 11.51 1.29 -14.65
C ASN A 84 10.61 2.47 -15.03
N SER A 85 9.69 2.88 -14.15
CA SER A 85 8.91 4.11 -14.29
C SER A 85 9.67 5.37 -13.84
N HIS A 86 10.81 5.21 -13.16
CA HIS A 86 11.69 6.31 -12.75
C HIS A 86 12.87 6.44 -13.73
N PRO A 87 13.25 7.66 -14.17
CA PRO A 87 14.28 7.85 -15.19
C PRO A 87 15.70 7.53 -14.70
N ASN A 88 15.97 7.63 -13.40
CA ASN A 88 17.29 7.33 -12.83
C ASN A 88 17.22 7.07 -11.29
N PRO A 89 16.63 5.96 -10.83
CA PRO A 89 16.48 5.70 -9.40
C PRO A 89 17.82 5.30 -8.78
N LYS A 90 18.27 6.06 -7.78
CA LYS A 90 19.57 5.88 -7.10
C LYS A 90 19.41 5.41 -5.67
N LYS A 91 18.48 6.00 -4.92
CA LYS A 91 18.24 5.69 -3.51
C LYS A 91 16.85 5.11 -3.32
N VAL A 92 16.81 3.84 -2.92
CA VAL A 92 15.58 3.04 -2.79
C VAL A 92 15.33 2.68 -1.34
N LEU A 93 14.08 2.80 -0.89
CA LEU A 93 13.61 2.27 0.39
C LEU A 93 12.69 1.07 0.12
N VAL A 94 12.91 -0.01 0.85
CA VAL A 94 12.01 -1.17 0.91
C VAL A 94 11.51 -1.27 2.35
N ILE A 95 10.20 -1.25 2.55
CA ILE A 95 9.55 -1.44 3.85
C ILE A 95 8.90 -2.82 3.84
N GLY A 96 9.18 -3.63 4.86
CA GLY A 96 8.88 -5.06 4.84
C GLY A 96 9.93 -5.83 4.03
N GLY A 97 9.52 -6.82 3.24
CA GLY A 97 10.40 -7.58 2.34
C GLY A 97 11.50 -8.39 3.06
N GLY A 98 11.21 -8.90 4.25
CA GLY A 98 12.14 -9.66 5.09
C GLY A 98 12.72 -10.93 4.44
N ASP A 99 12.10 -11.45 3.38
CA ASP A 99 12.63 -12.56 2.59
C ASP A 99 13.84 -12.19 1.71
N GLY A 100 13.98 -10.90 1.38
CA GLY A 100 15.08 -10.34 0.60
C GLY A 100 14.93 -10.44 -0.93
N GLY A 101 13.84 -11.00 -1.44
CA GLY A 101 13.56 -11.13 -2.86
C GLY A 101 13.45 -9.78 -3.56
N VAL A 102 12.76 -8.80 -2.97
CA VAL A 102 12.72 -7.42 -3.51
C VAL A 102 14.12 -6.79 -3.53
N LEU A 103 14.95 -7.02 -2.51
CA LEU A 103 16.33 -6.53 -2.51
C LEU A 103 17.14 -7.12 -3.65
N ARG A 104 17.01 -8.43 -3.91
CA ARG A 104 17.66 -9.13 -5.03
C ARG A 104 17.28 -8.50 -6.37
N GLU A 105 16.03 -8.09 -6.54
CA GLU A 105 15.55 -7.46 -7.77
C GLU A 105 15.98 -6.00 -7.90
N VAL A 106 15.95 -5.22 -6.80
CA VAL A 106 16.33 -3.80 -6.83
C VAL A 106 17.78 -3.63 -7.27
N VAL A 107 18.69 -4.48 -6.76
CA VAL A 107 20.13 -4.36 -7.03
C VAL A 107 20.53 -4.77 -8.45
N LYS A 108 19.62 -5.34 -9.26
CA LYS A 108 19.83 -5.55 -10.70
C LYS A 108 19.88 -4.22 -11.49
N HIS A 109 19.36 -3.13 -10.92
CA HIS A 109 19.39 -1.80 -11.53
C HIS A 109 20.74 -1.14 -11.27
N GLU A 110 21.56 -0.96 -12.32
CA GLU A 110 22.88 -0.36 -12.19
C GLU A 110 22.86 1.06 -11.63
N SER A 111 21.79 1.82 -11.90
CA SER A 111 21.59 3.18 -11.39
C SER A 111 21.50 3.28 -9.88
N VAL A 112 21.15 2.18 -9.20
CA VAL A 112 20.99 2.15 -7.75
C VAL A 112 22.34 2.35 -7.09
N GLU A 113 22.41 3.28 -6.16
CA GLU A 113 23.58 3.61 -5.33
C GLU A 113 23.39 3.09 -3.90
N GLU A 114 22.16 3.11 -3.38
CA GLU A 114 21.83 2.67 -2.02
C GLU A 114 20.41 2.08 -1.96
N VAL A 115 20.26 0.96 -1.25
CA VAL A 115 18.97 0.35 -0.89
C VAL A 115 18.90 0.23 0.61
N ILE A 116 17.84 0.75 1.22
CA ILE A 116 17.57 0.56 2.65
C ILE A 116 16.39 -0.38 2.77
N LEU A 117 16.56 -1.49 3.49
CA LEU A 117 15.46 -2.31 3.98
C LEU A 117 15.06 -1.83 5.38
N CYS A 118 13.77 -1.62 5.61
CA CYS A 118 13.19 -1.42 6.94
C CYS A 118 12.22 -2.57 7.22
N GLU A 119 12.67 -3.57 7.97
CA GLU A 119 11.91 -4.77 8.32
C GLU A 119 11.68 -4.78 9.84
N ILE A 120 10.45 -5.02 10.27
CA ILE A 120 10.08 -4.96 11.68
C ILE A 120 10.56 -6.20 12.45
N ASP A 121 10.60 -7.35 11.79
CA ASP A 121 10.86 -8.65 12.39
C ASP A 121 12.18 -9.26 11.90
N GLU A 122 13.22 -9.11 12.72
CA GLU A 122 14.55 -9.70 12.47
C GLU A 122 14.51 -11.23 12.30
N THR A 123 13.51 -11.88 12.91
CA THR A 123 13.28 -13.33 12.79
C THR A 123 13.06 -13.74 11.35
N VAL A 124 12.23 -12.99 10.62
CA VAL A 124 11.92 -13.25 9.21
C VAL A 124 13.18 -13.16 8.35
N ILE A 125 14.03 -12.17 8.60
CA ILE A 125 15.32 -12.03 7.89
C ILE A 125 16.23 -13.23 8.16
N ASN A 126 16.40 -13.60 9.43
CA ASN A 126 17.31 -14.66 9.83
C ASN A 126 16.88 -16.02 9.26
N LEU A 127 15.59 -16.33 9.33
CA LEU A 127 15.04 -17.56 8.79
C LEU A 127 15.05 -17.57 7.26
N SER A 128 14.83 -16.44 6.60
CA SER A 128 14.92 -16.33 5.14
C SER A 128 16.36 -16.50 4.64
N LYS A 129 17.36 -15.98 5.37
CA LYS A 129 18.78 -16.27 5.09
C LYS A 129 19.11 -17.75 5.20
N LYS A 130 18.49 -18.45 6.14
CA LYS A 130 18.73 -19.88 6.38
C LYS A 130 18.02 -20.78 5.37
N TYR A 131 16.75 -20.50 5.06
CA TYR A 131 15.89 -21.42 4.30
C TYR A 131 15.50 -20.93 2.90
N LEU A 132 15.62 -19.63 2.61
CA LEU A 132 15.28 -19.05 1.30
C LEU A 132 16.51 -18.37 0.63
N PRO A 133 17.65 -19.06 0.47
CA PRO A 133 18.91 -18.43 0.05
C PRO A 133 18.85 -17.79 -1.36
N LYS A 134 17.95 -18.23 -2.24
CA LYS A 134 17.76 -17.64 -3.58
C LYS A 134 17.07 -16.28 -3.54
N MET A 135 16.29 -16.00 -2.50
CA MET A 135 15.62 -14.72 -2.29
C MET A 135 16.52 -13.83 -1.43
N SER A 136 16.97 -14.37 -0.29
CA SER A 136 17.79 -13.64 0.68
C SER A 136 19.21 -13.33 0.23
N ILE A 137 19.65 -13.78 -0.95
CA ILE A 137 20.91 -13.35 -1.57
C ILE A 137 20.99 -11.81 -1.71
N GLY A 138 19.84 -11.12 -1.83
CA GLY A 138 19.78 -9.66 -1.87
C GLY A 138 20.45 -8.99 -0.66
N PHE A 139 20.40 -9.60 0.52
CA PHE A 139 21.03 -9.07 1.74
C PHE A 139 22.55 -8.96 1.66
N ASN A 140 23.20 -9.74 0.78
CA ASN A 140 24.66 -9.77 0.67
C ASN A 140 25.22 -8.67 -0.24
N HIS A 141 24.35 -7.90 -0.92
CA HIS A 141 24.79 -6.90 -1.86
C HIS A 141 25.34 -5.66 -1.12
N PRO A 142 26.52 -5.11 -1.49
CA PRO A 142 27.17 -4.03 -0.74
C PRO A 142 26.40 -2.70 -0.71
N LYS A 143 25.40 -2.53 -1.59
CA LYS A 143 24.51 -1.36 -1.62
C LYS A 143 23.34 -1.46 -0.65
N VAL A 144 23.12 -2.62 -0.01
CA VAL A 144 22.00 -2.88 0.89
C VAL A 144 22.37 -2.53 2.32
N LYS A 145 21.49 -1.78 2.99
CA LYS A 145 21.53 -1.48 4.42
C LYS A 145 20.24 -1.96 5.07
N VAL A 146 20.35 -2.66 6.20
CA VAL A 146 19.19 -3.18 6.94
C VAL A 146 18.96 -2.32 8.18
N ASN A 147 17.72 -1.87 8.34
CA ASN A 147 17.20 -1.24 9.54
C ASN A 147 16.13 -2.16 10.13
N ILE A 148 16.35 -2.69 11.33
CA ILE A 148 15.32 -3.44 12.05
C ILE A 148 14.41 -2.45 12.77
N GLY A 149 13.14 -2.37 12.36
CA GLY A 149 12.16 -1.48 12.96
C GLY A 149 10.90 -1.28 12.13
N ASP A 150 9.94 -0.61 12.75
CA ASP A 150 8.65 -0.27 12.16
C ASP A 150 8.83 0.74 11.00
N GLY A 151 8.31 0.41 9.82
CA GLY A 151 8.42 1.25 8.63
C GLY A 151 7.66 2.57 8.71
N PHE A 152 6.52 2.59 9.40
CA PHE A 152 5.75 3.80 9.66
C PHE A 152 6.55 4.77 10.54
N GLU A 153 7.13 4.27 11.64
CA GLU A 153 8.00 5.09 12.51
C GLU A 153 9.28 5.53 11.80
N PHE A 154 9.89 4.65 10.99
CA PHE A 154 11.08 4.97 10.22
C PHE A 154 10.86 6.17 9.31
N LEU A 155 9.72 6.21 8.61
CA LEU A 155 9.37 7.29 7.68
C LEU A 155 9.12 8.64 8.34
N LYS A 156 8.66 8.70 9.61
CA LYS A 156 8.39 9.99 10.30
C LYS A 156 9.57 10.95 10.31
N SER A 157 10.79 10.42 10.28
CA SER A 157 12.03 11.20 10.30
C SER A 157 12.61 11.48 8.90
N LYS A 158 11.95 11.04 7.82
CA LYS A 158 12.49 11.10 6.45
C LYS A 158 11.81 12.20 5.66
N SER A 159 12.62 12.97 4.94
CA SER A 159 12.13 13.96 3.99
C SER A 159 13.08 14.09 2.80
N ASN A 160 12.55 14.06 1.57
CA ASN A 160 13.31 14.28 0.34
C ASN A 160 14.57 13.39 0.20
N GLN A 161 14.45 12.09 0.54
CA GLN A 161 15.60 11.17 0.59
C GLN A 161 15.59 10.10 -0.50
N PHE A 162 14.42 9.62 -0.93
CA PHE A 162 14.30 8.43 -1.75
C PHE A 162 13.76 8.77 -3.15
N ASP A 163 14.31 8.12 -4.16
CA ASP A 163 13.79 8.20 -5.53
C ASP A 163 12.65 7.19 -5.72
N VAL A 164 12.76 6.02 -5.07
CA VAL A 164 11.71 4.99 -5.06
C VAL A 164 11.50 4.44 -3.65
N ILE A 165 10.24 4.26 -3.27
CA ILE A 165 9.84 3.55 -2.04
C ILE A 165 8.95 2.37 -2.43
N ILE A 166 9.27 1.18 -1.94
CA ILE A 166 8.52 -0.06 -2.12
C ILE A 166 8.01 -0.51 -0.75
N THR A 167 6.69 -0.66 -0.59
CA THR A 167 6.12 -1.33 0.59
C THR A 167 5.73 -2.75 0.19
N ASP A 168 6.55 -3.70 0.62
CA ASP A 168 6.40 -5.14 0.44
C ASP A 168 5.88 -5.74 1.76
N SER A 169 4.57 -5.61 1.96
CA SER A 169 3.88 -6.04 3.18
C SER A 169 2.94 -7.21 2.92
N SER A 170 2.62 -7.92 4.00
CA SER A 170 1.45 -8.81 4.05
C SER A 170 0.14 -8.00 3.96
N ASP A 171 -0.99 -8.72 3.99
CA ASP A 171 -2.35 -8.18 3.97
C ASP A 171 -2.61 -7.14 5.08
N PRO A 172 -3.62 -6.25 4.99
CA PRO A 172 -3.91 -5.18 5.96
C PRO A 172 -4.48 -5.67 7.31
N VAL A 173 -3.78 -6.59 7.96
CA VAL A 173 -4.10 -7.16 9.27
C VAL A 173 -2.84 -7.14 10.15
N GLY A 174 -3.05 -7.09 11.47
CA GLY A 174 -1.97 -7.13 12.44
C GLY A 174 -0.94 -6.00 12.22
N PRO A 175 0.37 -6.29 12.13
CA PRO A 175 1.41 -5.28 12.02
C PRO A 175 1.37 -4.48 10.70
N ALA A 176 0.70 -4.97 9.66
CA ALA A 176 0.63 -4.32 8.35
C ALA A 176 -0.56 -3.35 8.19
N GLU A 177 -1.57 -3.39 9.07
CA GLU A 177 -2.76 -2.52 9.01
C GLU A 177 -2.42 -1.01 8.86
N PRO A 178 -1.44 -0.44 9.59
CA PRO A 178 -1.12 0.98 9.45
C PRO A 178 -0.58 1.37 8.06
N LEU A 179 -0.05 0.42 7.29
CA LEU A 179 0.57 0.64 5.98
C LEU A 179 -0.45 0.92 4.87
N PHE A 180 -1.75 0.73 5.15
CA PHE A 180 -2.85 0.98 4.22
C PHE A 180 -3.65 2.25 4.59
N GLN A 181 -3.11 3.09 5.46
CA GLN A 181 -3.77 4.33 5.90
C GLN A 181 -3.22 5.56 5.19
N VAL A 182 -4.07 6.57 4.98
CA VAL A 182 -3.68 7.84 4.32
C VAL A 182 -2.42 8.50 4.91
N LYS A 183 -2.27 8.44 6.24
CA LYS A 183 -1.10 8.99 6.96
C LYS A 183 0.20 8.33 6.54
N TYR A 184 0.17 7.04 6.25
CA TYR A 184 1.36 6.33 5.77
C TYR A 184 1.77 6.81 4.37
N PHE A 185 0.81 7.02 3.48
CA PHE A 185 1.06 7.59 2.15
C PHE A 185 1.56 9.05 2.20
N GLU A 186 1.11 9.85 3.17
CA GLU A 186 1.67 11.18 3.43
C GLU A 186 3.14 11.12 3.85
N LEU A 187 3.48 10.18 4.76
CA LEU A 187 4.84 9.95 5.19
C LEU A 187 5.73 9.52 4.02
N MET A 188 5.27 8.58 3.19
CA MET A 188 5.98 8.18 1.98
C MET A 188 6.16 9.35 1.01
N LYS A 189 5.11 10.14 0.75
CA LYS A 189 5.19 11.34 -0.10
C LYS A 189 6.24 12.33 0.40
N ASN A 190 6.30 12.57 1.71
CA ASN A 190 7.28 13.47 2.31
C ASN A 190 8.70 12.93 2.18
N ALA A 191 8.89 11.61 2.32
CA ALA A 191 10.17 10.94 2.21
C ALA A 191 10.72 10.88 0.77
N LEU A 192 9.85 10.96 -0.25
CA LEU A 192 10.23 10.99 -1.66
C LEU A 192 10.90 12.30 -2.07
N ARG A 193 11.84 12.20 -3.00
CA ARG A 193 12.38 13.32 -3.76
C ARG A 193 11.41 13.80 -4.83
N PRO A 194 11.55 15.03 -5.37
CA PRO A 194 10.81 15.45 -6.56
C PRO A 194 11.03 14.46 -7.71
N GLY A 195 9.94 13.96 -8.31
CA GLY A 195 10.04 12.90 -9.31
C GLY A 195 9.93 11.48 -8.74
N GLY A 196 9.95 11.35 -7.41
CA GLY A 196 9.95 10.07 -6.74
C GLY A 196 8.64 9.30 -6.92
N ILE A 197 8.76 7.97 -6.85
CA ILE A 197 7.68 7.00 -7.07
C ILE A 197 7.54 6.11 -5.84
N VAL A 198 6.30 5.87 -5.42
CA VAL A 198 5.95 4.85 -4.44
C VAL A 198 5.25 3.70 -5.15
N THR A 199 5.52 2.48 -4.69
CA THR A 199 4.59 1.36 -4.88
C THR A 199 4.32 0.65 -3.57
N THR A 200 3.13 0.09 -3.45
CA THR A 200 2.75 -0.84 -2.39
C THR A 200 2.19 -2.11 -3.02
N GLN A 201 2.26 -3.24 -2.31
CA GLN A 201 1.28 -4.31 -2.49
C GLN A 201 -0.13 -3.66 -2.48
N GLY A 202 -0.97 -4.07 -3.41
CA GLY A 202 -2.23 -3.41 -3.71
C GLY A 202 -3.43 -4.35 -3.70
N GLU A 203 -3.32 -5.51 -3.05
CA GLU A 203 -4.40 -6.49 -2.92
C GLU A 203 -4.98 -7.05 -4.23
N CYS A 204 -5.91 -8.00 -4.13
CA CYS A 204 -6.47 -8.69 -5.29
C CYS A 204 -7.78 -8.06 -5.79
N GLN A 205 -7.81 -7.56 -7.03
CA GLN A 205 -9.02 -7.00 -7.67
C GLN A 205 -10.26 -7.92 -7.70
N TRP A 206 -10.09 -9.24 -7.59
CA TRP A 206 -11.22 -10.18 -7.49
C TRP A 206 -11.84 -10.26 -6.10
N LEU A 207 -11.11 -9.84 -5.06
CA LEU A 207 -11.48 -10.02 -3.66
C LEU A 207 -11.69 -8.66 -2.96
N HIS A 208 -10.83 -7.69 -3.25
CA HIS A 208 -10.61 -6.51 -2.42
C HIS A 208 -10.87 -5.20 -3.18
N LEU A 209 -11.76 -5.21 -4.18
CA LEU A 209 -11.99 -4.06 -5.06
C LEU A 209 -12.41 -2.78 -4.32
N HIS A 210 -13.17 -2.92 -3.23
CA HIS A 210 -13.55 -1.80 -2.35
C HIS A 210 -12.34 -1.14 -1.68
N LEU A 211 -11.44 -1.95 -1.12
CA LEU A 211 -10.21 -1.48 -0.49
C LEU A 211 -9.30 -0.81 -1.54
N ILE A 212 -9.14 -1.41 -2.71
CA ILE A 212 -8.36 -0.84 -3.81
C ILE A 212 -8.89 0.55 -4.19
N ALA A 213 -10.21 0.69 -4.34
CA ALA A 213 -10.82 1.98 -4.66
C ALA A 213 -10.61 3.03 -3.57
N GLU A 214 -10.75 2.65 -2.29
CA GLU A 214 -10.50 3.53 -1.14
C GLU A 214 -9.05 4.01 -1.10
N VAL A 215 -8.09 3.09 -1.26
CA VAL A 215 -6.66 3.43 -1.28
C VAL A 215 -6.33 4.36 -2.44
N GLN A 216 -6.84 4.05 -3.65
CA GLN A 216 -6.65 4.92 -4.81
C GLN A 216 -7.26 6.31 -4.61
N GLU A 217 -8.44 6.41 -3.98
CA GLU A 217 -9.09 7.70 -3.72
C GLU A 217 -8.21 8.63 -2.88
N TYR A 218 -7.75 8.16 -1.71
CA TYR A 218 -6.91 9.04 -0.88
C TYR A 218 -5.52 9.23 -1.50
N CYS A 219 -4.97 8.25 -2.24
CA CYS A 219 -3.72 8.43 -2.98
C CYS A 219 -3.84 9.56 -4.00
N ARG A 220 -4.98 9.69 -4.70
CA ARG A 220 -5.20 10.79 -5.66
C ARG A 220 -5.34 12.16 -5.01
N SER A 221 -5.65 12.20 -3.71
CA SER A 221 -5.61 13.45 -2.93
C SER A 221 -4.16 13.89 -2.60
N LEU A 222 -3.21 12.95 -2.64
CA LEU A 222 -1.81 13.15 -2.28
C LEU A 222 -0.88 13.24 -3.49
N PHE A 223 -1.10 12.43 -4.52
CA PHE A 223 -0.21 12.29 -5.67
C PHE A 223 -0.91 12.72 -6.96
N PRO A 224 -0.22 13.43 -7.86
CA PRO A 224 -0.78 13.79 -9.17
C PRO A 224 -1.00 12.60 -10.11
N VAL A 225 -0.28 11.49 -9.91
CA VAL A 225 -0.41 10.27 -10.71
C VAL A 225 -0.59 9.09 -9.77
N VAL A 226 -1.66 8.33 -9.98
CA VAL A 226 -2.01 7.11 -9.22
C VAL A 226 -2.50 6.07 -10.21
N GLU A 227 -1.88 4.91 -10.19
CA GLU A 227 -2.21 3.78 -11.08
C GLU A 227 -2.32 2.49 -10.29
N TYR A 228 -3.04 1.52 -10.85
CA TYR A 228 -3.11 0.16 -10.33
C TYR A 228 -2.68 -0.82 -11.43
N ALA A 229 -1.74 -1.69 -11.08
CA ALA A 229 -1.28 -2.80 -11.90
C ALA A 229 -1.56 -4.12 -11.18
N TYR A 230 -1.46 -5.24 -11.87
CA TYR A 230 -1.52 -6.55 -11.22
C TYR A 230 -0.60 -7.57 -11.88
N THR A 231 -0.31 -8.64 -11.16
CA THR A 231 0.43 -9.80 -11.65
C THR A 231 -0.30 -11.09 -11.30
N THR A 232 -0.04 -12.16 -12.05
CA THR A 232 -0.52 -13.51 -11.71
C THR A 232 0.56 -14.24 -10.90
N ILE A 233 0.17 -14.82 -9.79
CA ILE A 233 1.03 -15.59 -8.90
C ILE A 233 0.18 -16.71 -8.29
N PRO A 234 0.41 -17.99 -8.69
CA PRO A 234 -0.46 -19.10 -8.33
C PRO A 234 -0.74 -19.26 -6.84
N THR A 235 0.24 -19.00 -5.97
CA THR A 235 0.09 -19.26 -4.54
C THR A 235 -0.51 -18.12 -3.73
N TYR A 236 -0.91 -17.02 -4.36
CA TYR A 236 -1.67 -15.97 -3.67
C TYR A 236 -3.18 -16.16 -3.86
N PRO A 237 -4.00 -15.58 -2.98
CA PRO A 237 -5.45 -15.71 -3.04
C PRO A 237 -6.03 -15.30 -4.40
N SER A 238 -6.84 -16.19 -4.98
CA SER A 238 -7.38 -16.05 -6.34
C SER A 238 -6.32 -15.98 -7.47
N GLY A 239 -5.09 -16.40 -7.20
CA GLY A 239 -4.02 -16.61 -8.19
C GLY A 239 -3.37 -15.34 -8.73
N GLN A 240 -3.60 -14.18 -8.11
CA GLN A 240 -3.07 -12.89 -8.56
C GLN A 240 -3.10 -11.85 -7.44
N ILE A 241 -2.32 -10.78 -7.61
CA ILE A 241 -2.31 -9.63 -6.71
C ILE A 241 -1.97 -8.34 -7.43
N GLY A 242 -2.38 -7.23 -6.84
CA GLY A 242 -2.23 -5.89 -7.36
C GLY A 242 -1.06 -5.12 -6.77
N PHE A 243 -0.78 -3.99 -7.39
CA PHE A 243 0.17 -2.99 -6.95
C PHE A 243 -0.44 -1.61 -7.15
N ILE A 244 -0.37 -0.76 -6.13
CA ILE A 244 -0.74 0.64 -6.25
C ILE A 244 0.55 1.43 -6.47
N LEU A 245 0.58 2.24 -7.53
CA LEU A 245 1.73 3.06 -7.90
C LEU A 245 1.35 4.53 -7.85
N CYS A 246 2.19 5.33 -7.21
CA CYS A 246 2.00 6.76 -7.05
C CYS A 246 3.27 7.52 -7.45
N SER A 247 3.13 8.63 -8.17
CA SER A 247 4.26 9.50 -8.50
C SER A 247 4.01 10.93 -8.06
N THR A 248 5.07 11.58 -7.58
CA THR A 248 5.05 13.02 -7.27
C THR A 248 5.13 13.90 -8.53
N ASN A 249 5.44 13.32 -9.70
CA ASN A 249 5.57 14.05 -10.95
C ASN A 249 4.32 13.89 -11.84
N PRO A 250 3.57 14.98 -12.12
CA PRO A 250 2.36 14.93 -12.96
C PRO A 250 2.62 14.56 -14.42
N SER A 251 3.87 14.64 -14.92
CA SER A 251 4.19 14.31 -16.31
C SER A 251 4.50 12.83 -16.55
N TYR A 252 4.60 12.01 -15.49
CA TYR A 252 4.95 10.60 -15.63
C TYR A 252 3.75 9.77 -16.06
N ASN A 253 3.99 8.84 -16.99
CA ASN A 253 3.05 7.80 -17.35
C ASN A 253 3.58 6.47 -16.81
N LEU A 254 3.09 6.05 -15.64
CA LEU A 254 3.55 4.82 -14.97
C LEU A 254 3.16 3.54 -15.70
N LYS A 255 2.29 3.62 -16.73
CA LYS A 255 1.89 2.47 -17.55
C LYS A 255 2.94 2.08 -18.59
N LYS A 256 3.93 2.94 -18.82
CA LYS A 256 4.97 2.74 -19.82
C LYS A 256 6.34 2.84 -19.16
N PRO A 257 7.19 1.82 -19.29
CA PRO A 257 8.51 1.88 -18.67
C PRO A 257 9.36 2.97 -19.35
N LEU A 258 9.89 3.91 -18.57
CA LEU A 258 10.85 4.93 -19.01
C LEU A 258 12.23 4.35 -19.26
N ARG A 259 12.60 3.31 -18.51
CA ARG A 259 13.82 2.53 -18.67
C ARG A 259 13.48 1.08 -18.99
N ARG A 260 14.31 0.44 -19.80
CA ARG A 260 14.18 -0.97 -20.14
C ARG A 260 15.55 -1.56 -20.39
N TRP A 261 15.67 -2.84 -20.11
CA TRP A 261 16.74 -3.68 -20.61
C TRP A 261 16.49 -4.06 -22.08
N THR A 262 17.49 -4.59 -22.78
CA THR A 262 17.24 -5.23 -24.09
C THR A 262 16.47 -6.54 -23.90
N GLU A 263 15.84 -7.07 -24.96
CA GLU A 263 15.10 -8.34 -24.86
C GLU A 263 16.03 -9.50 -24.43
N GLU A 264 17.31 -9.48 -24.83
CA GLU A 264 18.30 -10.48 -24.40
C GLU A 264 18.68 -10.33 -22.92
N GLU A 265 18.81 -9.10 -22.44
CA GLU A 265 19.07 -8.82 -21.02
C GLU A 265 17.87 -9.22 -20.16
N GLU A 266 16.65 -8.91 -20.57
CA GLU A 266 15.41 -9.34 -19.90
C GLU A 266 15.37 -10.88 -19.81
N ALA A 267 15.59 -11.58 -20.92
CA ALA A 267 15.59 -13.05 -20.94
C ALA A 267 16.67 -13.70 -20.06
N LYS A 268 17.77 -12.99 -19.78
CA LYS A 268 18.86 -13.45 -18.92
C LYS A 268 18.61 -13.14 -17.44
N LEU A 269 18.04 -11.98 -17.15
CA LEU A 269 17.92 -11.44 -15.79
C LEU A 269 16.60 -11.80 -15.11
N LEU A 270 15.54 -12.01 -15.89
CA LEU A 270 14.16 -12.02 -15.43
C LEU A 270 13.43 -13.28 -15.88
N LYS A 271 12.38 -13.64 -15.13
CA LYS A 271 11.52 -14.79 -15.42
C LYS A 271 10.09 -14.40 -15.76
N TYR A 272 9.63 -13.25 -15.30
CA TYR A 272 8.26 -12.78 -15.48
C TYR A 272 8.21 -11.38 -16.11
N TYR A 273 8.90 -10.40 -15.51
CA TYR A 273 8.88 -9.03 -15.99
C TYR A 273 9.58 -8.91 -17.35
N ASN A 274 8.94 -8.18 -18.24
CA ASN A 274 9.56 -7.55 -19.40
C ASN A 274 8.76 -6.28 -19.71
N ALA A 275 9.27 -5.41 -20.59
CA ALA A 275 8.60 -4.15 -20.93
C ALA A 275 7.14 -4.32 -21.43
N LYS A 276 6.82 -5.42 -22.14
CA LYS A 276 5.45 -5.69 -22.61
C LYS A 276 4.53 -6.13 -21.47
N ILE A 277 5.04 -6.95 -20.55
CA ILE A 277 4.34 -7.35 -19.32
C ILE A 277 4.08 -6.14 -18.42
N HIS A 278 5.04 -5.21 -18.31
CA HIS A 278 4.85 -3.94 -17.61
C HIS A 278 3.60 -3.22 -18.13
N GLU A 279 3.52 -2.96 -19.44
CA GLU A 279 2.37 -2.25 -20.03
C GLU A 279 1.06 -3.03 -19.85
N THR A 280 1.12 -4.36 -20.00
CA THR A 280 -0.05 -5.24 -19.90
C THR A 280 -0.60 -5.33 -18.48
N ALA A 281 0.24 -5.19 -17.45
CA ALA A 281 -0.16 -5.25 -16.05
C ALA A 281 -1.19 -4.17 -15.67
N PHE A 282 -1.27 -3.07 -16.43
CA PHE A 282 -2.26 -2.00 -16.24
C PHE A 282 -3.55 -2.20 -17.05
N VAL A 283 -3.62 -3.25 -17.89
CA VAL A 283 -4.82 -3.59 -18.66
C VAL A 283 -5.72 -4.45 -17.78
N LEU A 284 -6.68 -3.79 -17.12
CA LEU A 284 -7.55 -4.44 -16.15
C LEU A 284 -8.76 -5.10 -16.83
N PRO A 285 -9.28 -6.22 -16.27
CA PRO A 285 -10.57 -6.76 -16.65
C PRO A 285 -11.70 -5.72 -16.61
N GLN A 286 -12.70 -5.88 -17.48
CA GLN A 286 -13.78 -4.91 -17.60
C GLN A 286 -14.59 -4.72 -16.30
N PHE A 287 -14.77 -5.77 -15.50
CA PHE A 287 -15.47 -5.67 -14.22
C PHE A 287 -14.71 -4.76 -13.24
N THR A 288 -13.37 -4.86 -13.19
CA THR A 288 -12.52 -4.00 -12.36
C THR A 288 -12.62 -2.55 -12.79
N ILE A 289 -12.55 -2.28 -14.10
CA ILE A 289 -12.68 -0.92 -14.65
C ILE A 289 -14.03 -0.31 -14.26
N ASN A 290 -15.11 -1.09 -14.38
CA ASN A 290 -16.45 -0.61 -14.05
C ASN A 290 -16.61 -0.41 -12.54
N GLY A 291 -16.17 -1.38 -11.73
CA GLY A 291 -16.30 -1.33 -10.28
C GLY A 291 -15.49 -0.19 -9.66
N LEU A 292 -14.25 0.06 -10.10
CA LEU A 292 -13.48 1.22 -9.63
C LEU A 292 -14.18 2.54 -9.96
N LYS A 293 -14.73 2.69 -11.18
CA LYS A 293 -15.48 3.89 -11.58
C LYS A 293 -16.76 4.07 -10.78
N GLU A 294 -17.46 2.99 -10.48
CA GLU A 294 -18.69 3.00 -9.68
C GLU A 294 -18.38 3.43 -8.25
N LEU A 295 -17.38 2.82 -7.62
CA LEU A 295 -16.96 3.13 -6.26
C LEU A 295 -16.45 4.57 -6.13
N GLU A 296 -15.71 5.08 -7.11
CA GLU A 296 -15.31 6.49 -7.17
C GLU A 296 -16.52 7.44 -7.22
N ARG A 297 -17.56 7.10 -7.98
CA ARG A 297 -18.79 7.89 -8.04
C ARG A 297 -19.54 7.83 -6.71
N GLU A 298 -19.68 6.66 -6.12
CA GLU A 298 -20.33 6.50 -4.82
C GLU A 298 -19.61 7.29 -3.73
N ALA A 299 -18.27 7.25 -3.70
CA ALA A 299 -17.48 8.03 -2.75
C ALA A 299 -17.69 9.53 -2.93
N ALA A 300 -17.67 10.03 -4.18
CA ALA A 300 -17.96 11.42 -4.49
C ALA A 300 -19.38 11.84 -4.08
N GLU A 301 -20.38 10.98 -4.26
CA GLU A 301 -21.76 11.22 -3.85
C GLU A 301 -21.92 11.23 -2.32
N LYS A 302 -21.36 10.24 -1.62
CA LYS A 302 -21.33 10.18 -0.15
C LYS A 302 -20.70 11.44 0.44
N LYS A 303 -19.59 11.90 -0.15
CA LYS A 303 -18.90 13.14 0.23
C LYS A 303 -19.75 14.38 0.01
N LYS A 304 -20.40 14.50 -1.16
CA LYS A 304 -21.33 15.60 -1.46
C LYS A 304 -22.51 15.62 -0.48
N HIS A 305 -23.10 14.47 -0.19
CA HIS A 305 -24.20 14.36 0.77
C HIS A 305 -23.77 14.76 2.19
N PHE A 306 -22.60 14.28 2.62
CA PHE A 306 -22.02 14.67 3.90
C PHE A 306 -21.78 16.18 4.01
N LEU A 307 -21.14 16.80 3.01
CA LEU A 307 -20.93 18.25 2.97
C LEU A 307 -22.25 19.02 3.04
N ASN A 308 -23.28 18.57 2.31
CA ASN A 308 -24.59 19.21 2.35
C ASN A 308 -25.23 19.13 3.74
N ASN A 309 -25.14 17.98 4.42
CA ASN A 309 -25.66 17.81 5.78
C ASN A 309 -24.94 18.70 6.79
N VAL A 310 -23.62 18.79 6.68
CA VAL A 310 -22.78 19.70 7.47
C VAL A 310 -23.21 21.16 7.25
N ILE A 311 -23.29 21.60 6.00
CA ILE A 311 -23.66 22.97 5.65
C ILE A 311 -25.07 23.29 6.18
N HIS A 312 -26.02 22.37 6.02
CA HIS A 312 -27.37 22.52 6.54
C HIS A 312 -27.40 22.67 8.06
N LYS A 313 -26.62 21.85 8.79
CA LYS A 313 -26.50 21.95 10.25
C LYS A 313 -25.92 23.31 10.67
N MET A 314 -24.88 23.79 10.00
CA MET A 314 -24.29 25.12 10.26
C MET A 314 -25.29 26.25 10.03
N PHE A 315 -26.06 26.22 8.92
CA PHE A 315 -27.08 27.23 8.65
C PHE A 315 -28.18 27.24 9.71
N LYS A 316 -28.59 26.06 10.21
CA LYS A 316 -29.58 25.95 11.29
C LYS A 316 -29.06 26.55 12.60
N GLU A 317 -27.81 26.29 12.96
CA GLU A 317 -27.16 26.86 14.14
C GLU A 317 -27.02 28.39 14.05
N LEU A 318 -26.64 28.92 12.89
CA LEU A 318 -26.55 30.36 12.64
C LEU A 318 -27.90 31.07 12.74
N LYS A 319 -28.97 30.49 12.16
CA LYS A 319 -30.34 31.04 12.26
C LYS A 319 -30.86 31.06 13.70
N ASN A 320 -30.53 30.05 14.51
CA ASN A 320 -30.91 30.01 15.91
C ASN A 320 -30.15 31.05 16.74
N ALA A 321 -28.88 31.34 16.40
CA ALA A 321 -28.08 32.36 17.09
C ALA A 321 -28.54 33.80 16.78
N SER A 322 -29.04 34.07 15.57
CA SER A 322 -29.49 35.40 15.15
C SER A 322 -30.82 35.85 15.76
N HIS A 323 -31.55 34.96 16.45
CA HIS A 323 -32.77 35.29 17.19
C HIS A 323 -32.51 35.67 18.66
N SER A 324 -31.24 35.71 19.10
CA SER A 324 -30.83 36.19 20.43
C SER A 324 -30.12 37.54 20.32
N SER A 325 -30.53 38.51 21.12
CA SER A 325 -30.23 39.95 21.03
C SER A 325 -28.75 40.34 21.17
N SER A 326 -28.41 41.46 20.50
CA SER A 326 -27.31 42.46 20.67
C SER A 326 -25.87 42.08 21.12
N GLU A 327 -25.51 40.80 21.23
CA GLU A 327 -24.11 40.32 21.32
C GLU A 327 -23.66 39.61 20.01
N SER A 328 -24.42 39.82 18.93
CA SER A 328 -24.50 38.92 17.77
C SER A 328 -23.25 38.86 16.89
N GLU A 329 -22.45 39.92 16.76
CA GLU A 329 -21.27 39.91 15.88
C GLU A 329 -20.05 39.19 16.49
N SER A 330 -19.80 39.39 17.78
CA SER A 330 -18.76 38.69 18.54
C SER A 330 -19.09 37.20 18.74
N LYS A 331 -20.38 36.89 18.96
CA LYS A 331 -20.86 35.50 18.99
C LYS A 331 -20.85 34.85 17.60
N MET A 332 -21.28 35.52 16.53
CA MET A 332 -21.22 34.96 15.17
C MET A 332 -19.79 34.69 14.71
N SER A 333 -18.83 35.57 15.01
CA SER A 333 -17.42 35.35 14.68
C SER A 333 -16.84 34.17 15.47
N LYS A 334 -17.15 34.07 16.78
CA LYS A 334 -16.78 32.90 17.60
C LYS A 334 -17.44 31.60 17.15
N ILE A 335 -18.72 31.63 16.73
CA ILE A 335 -19.45 30.46 16.20
C ILE A 335 -18.89 30.06 14.83
N LYS A 336 -18.56 31.01 13.94
CA LYS A 336 -17.87 30.72 12.68
C LYS A 336 -16.53 30.02 12.92
N VAL A 337 -15.72 30.54 13.86
CA VAL A 337 -14.43 29.93 14.21
C VAL A 337 -14.62 28.59 14.91
N GLN A 338 -15.52 28.45 15.88
CA GLN A 338 -15.82 27.17 16.54
C GLN A 338 -16.40 26.13 15.60
N ASN A 339 -17.21 26.53 14.61
CA ASN A 339 -17.79 25.60 13.64
C ASN A 339 -16.78 25.19 12.56
N ILE A 340 -15.86 26.07 12.16
CA ILE A 340 -14.68 25.70 11.36
C ILE A 340 -13.80 24.73 12.17
N VAL A 341 -13.57 25.01 13.45
CA VAL A 341 -12.78 24.13 14.35
C VAL A 341 -13.51 22.83 14.68
N GLN A 342 -14.85 22.79 14.74
CA GLN A 342 -15.62 21.55 14.89
C GLN A 342 -15.66 20.76 13.59
N LEU A 343 -15.66 21.42 12.44
CA LEU A 343 -15.48 20.76 11.15
C LEU A 343 -14.10 20.13 11.03
N GLU A 344 -13.06 20.85 11.46
CA GLU A 344 -11.71 20.33 11.65
C GLU A 344 -11.72 19.16 12.65
N LYS A 345 -12.31 19.30 13.84
CA LYS A 345 -12.32 18.23 14.88
C LYS A 345 -13.16 16.99 14.53
N ALA A 346 -14.25 17.15 13.79
CA ALA A 346 -15.06 16.04 13.28
C ALA A 346 -14.34 15.28 12.15
N HIS A 347 -13.51 15.98 11.35
CA HIS A 347 -12.57 15.38 10.40
C HIS A 347 -11.41 14.65 11.12
N ILE A 348 -10.88 15.24 12.19
CA ILE A 348 -9.78 14.68 13.01
C ILE A 348 -10.13 13.31 13.63
N LYS A 349 -11.41 13.05 13.97
CA LYS A 349 -11.86 11.79 14.58
C LYS A 349 -12.08 10.62 13.59
N ARG A 350 -12.05 10.86 12.27
CA ARG A 350 -12.38 9.85 11.24
C ARG A 350 -11.23 9.44 10.32
N ASN A 351 -9.98 9.74 10.66
CA ASN A 351 -8.80 9.59 9.78
C ASN A 351 -8.80 10.47 8.50
N ASP A 352 -9.81 11.31 8.28
CA ASP A 352 -9.89 12.27 7.17
C ASP A 352 -9.20 13.61 7.48
N TYR A 353 -7.87 13.63 7.58
CA TYR A 353 -7.12 14.81 8.05
C TYR A 353 -6.82 15.89 6.99
N TYR A 354 -7.05 15.66 5.68
CA TYR A 354 -6.36 16.44 4.64
C TYR A 354 -7.14 17.49 3.85
N TYR A 355 -8.45 17.67 4.10
CA TYR A 355 -9.24 18.61 3.29
C TYR A 355 -9.00 20.11 3.59
N VAL A 356 -8.35 20.44 4.70
CA VAL A 356 -8.25 21.83 5.19
C VAL A 356 -7.04 22.58 4.61
N SER A 357 -5.95 21.90 4.23
CA SER A 357 -4.75 22.59 3.74
C SER A 357 -4.84 23.00 2.26
N CYS A 358 -5.47 22.17 1.40
CA CYS A 358 -5.63 22.46 -0.03
C CYS A 358 -6.73 23.48 -0.35
N HIS A 359 -7.61 23.82 0.60
CA HIS A 359 -8.78 24.68 0.34
C HIS A 359 -8.87 25.95 1.19
N ARG A 360 -7.76 26.35 1.86
CA ARG A 360 -7.62 27.71 2.40
C ARG A 360 -7.99 28.81 1.39
N ASN A 361 -7.81 28.56 0.09
CA ASN A 361 -8.13 29.51 -0.99
C ASN A 361 -9.47 29.27 -1.70
N VAL A 362 -10.18 28.16 -1.47
CA VAL A 362 -11.49 27.88 -2.12
C VAL A 362 -12.65 28.27 -1.20
N LEU A 363 -12.42 28.28 0.11
CA LEU A 363 -13.37 28.77 1.11
C LEU A 363 -13.13 30.23 1.52
N THR A 364 -12.41 31.02 0.70
CA THR A 364 -12.40 32.47 0.88
C THR A 364 -13.75 33.04 0.47
N SER A 365 -14.52 33.50 1.47
CA SER A 365 -15.60 34.51 1.47
C SER A 365 -16.68 34.49 0.38
N ASN A 366 -16.33 34.33 -0.90
CA ASN A 366 -17.20 34.49 -2.07
C ASN A 366 -18.25 33.38 -2.23
N PHE A 367 -17.96 32.13 -1.84
CA PHE A 367 -18.91 31.02 -1.99
C PHE A 367 -20.07 31.05 -0.96
N ILE A 368 -19.78 31.60 0.23
CA ILE A 368 -20.79 31.80 1.28
C ILE A 368 -21.56 33.11 1.05
N LEU A 369 -20.88 34.17 0.59
CA LEU A 369 -21.53 35.45 0.24
C LEU A 369 -22.49 35.32 -0.95
N SER A 370 -22.18 34.53 -1.98
CA SER A 370 -23.06 34.34 -3.14
C SER A 370 -24.37 33.61 -2.82
N ARG A 371 -24.42 32.81 -1.75
CA ARG A 371 -25.65 32.19 -1.25
C ARG A 371 -26.42 33.03 -0.24
N LEU A 372 -25.77 33.97 0.44
CA LEU A 372 -26.45 34.93 1.32
C LEU A 372 -27.18 36.02 0.52
N SER A 373 -26.65 36.42 -0.65
CA SER A 373 -27.34 37.37 -1.55
C SER A 373 -28.60 36.80 -2.21
N LEU A 374 -28.71 35.47 -2.32
CA LEU A 374 -29.88 34.78 -2.88
C LEU A 374 -31.01 34.54 -1.86
N SER A 375 -30.82 34.92 -0.59
CA SER A 375 -31.83 34.83 0.46
C SER A 375 -32.47 36.16 0.85
N HIS A 376 -32.20 37.22 0.08
CA HIS A 376 -32.75 38.58 0.26
C HIS A 376 -33.41 39.14 -1.02
N GLN A 377 -33.98 38.28 -1.86
CA GLN A 377 -35.00 38.66 -2.84
C GLN A 377 -36.23 37.78 -2.68
#